data_AF-A0A8T5KXF8-F1
#
_entry.id   AF-A0A8T5KXF8-F1
#
_cell.length_a   1.000
_cell.length_b   1.000
_cell.length_c   1.000
_cell.angle_alpha   90.00
_cell.angle_beta   90.00
_cell.angle_gamma   90.00
#
_symmetry.space_group_name_H-M   'P 1'
#
loop_
_entity.id
_entity.type
_entity.pdbx_description
1 polymer ?
#
loop_
_entity_poly.entity_id
_entity_poly.type
_entity_poly.pdbx_seq_one_letter_code
_entity_poly.pdbx_strand_id
1 'polypeptide(L)'
;MFKKNSLMQELKNYIKGNLKKGYTKESLRWALINQGYSKIEVEKALKFVDMEMAESAPILKTRPEIKYELIEPKVEKKKGFLKFFGK
;
A
#
# COMPACT_ATOMS: atom_id res chain seq x y z
N MET A 1 -18.93 25.98 24.51
CA MET A 1 -19.87 24.84 24.34
C MET A 1 -19.05 23.57 24.14
N PHE A 2 -19.02 22.67 25.11
CA PHE A 2 -18.38 21.36 24.94
C PHE A 2 -19.36 20.44 24.20
N LYS A 3 -19.10 20.16 22.92
CA LYS A 3 -19.85 19.11 22.21
C LYS A 3 -19.44 17.78 22.83
N LYS A 4 -20.38 17.10 23.49
CA LYS A 4 -20.20 15.72 23.95
C LYS A 4 -20.04 14.84 22.71
N ASN A 5 -18.83 14.34 22.47
CA ASN A 5 -18.60 13.42 21.36
C ASN A 5 -19.22 12.07 21.70
N SER A 6 -19.77 11.39 20.68
CA SER A 6 -20.16 9.99 20.82
C SER A 6 -18.89 9.14 20.95
N LEU A 7 -18.96 8.06 21.74
CA LEU A 7 -17.89 7.06 21.88
C LEU A 7 -17.32 6.65 20.51
N MET A 8 -18.20 6.45 19.53
CA MET A 8 -17.79 6.08 18.17
C MET A 8 -16.90 7.13 17.51
N GLN A 9 -17.18 8.42 17.73
CA GLN A 9 -16.34 9.50 17.19
C GLN A 9 -15.00 9.58 17.90
N GLU A 10 -14.96 9.32 19.21
CA GLU A 10 -13.71 9.27 19.97
C GLU A 10 -12.82 8.13 19.48
N LEU A 11 -13.39 6.93 19.30
CA LEU A 11 -12.67 5.78 18.73
C LEU A 11 -12.12 6.08 17.33
N LYS A 12 -12.95 6.67 16.45
CA LYS A 12 -12.50 7.06 15.11
C LYS A 12 -11.35 8.06 15.13
N ASN A 13 -11.46 9.10 15.96
CA ASN A 13 -10.42 10.13 16.09
C ASN A 13 -9.12 9.54 16.65
N TYR A 14 -9.22 8.68 17.66
CA TYR A 14 -8.08 7.98 18.23
C TYR A 14 -7.39 7.08 17.20
N ILE A 15 -8.16 6.23 16.51
CA ILE A 15 -7.65 5.33 15.46
C ILE A 15 -6.97 6.14 14.36
N LYS A 16 -7.65 7.15 13.78
CA LYS A 16 -7.11 7.99 12.71
C LYS A 16 -5.83 8.71 13.12
N GLY A 17 -5.79 9.25 14.33
CA GLY A 17 -4.61 9.89 14.89
C GLY A 17 -3.41 8.95 15.01
N ASN A 18 -3.64 7.68 15.40
CA ASN A 18 -2.57 6.70 15.54
C ASN A 18 -2.16 6.04 14.21
N LEU A 19 -3.08 5.86 13.26
CA LEU A 19 -2.71 5.43 11.91
C LEU A 19 -1.78 6.45 11.24
N LYS A 20 -2.03 7.75 11.42
CA LYS A 20 -1.13 8.82 10.95
C LYS A 20 0.26 8.78 11.60
N LYS A 21 0.39 8.22 12.81
CA LYS A 21 1.67 8.01 13.50
C LYS A 21 2.38 6.72 13.06
N GLY A 22 1.77 5.91 12.20
CA GLY A 22 2.34 4.66 11.69
C GLY A 22 1.98 3.40 12.49
N TYR A 23 1.07 3.47 13.46
CA TYR A 23 0.56 2.27 14.12
C TYR A 23 -0.26 1.42 13.15
N THR A 24 -0.20 0.09 13.29
CA THR A 24 -0.99 -0.82 12.47
C THR A 24 -2.42 -0.94 12.99
N LYS A 25 -3.36 -1.21 12.09
CA LYS A 25 -4.77 -1.45 12.46
C LYS A 25 -4.92 -2.58 13.48
N GLU A 26 -4.11 -3.62 13.34
CA GLU A 26 -4.16 -4.78 14.21
C GLU A 26 -3.69 -4.48 15.63
N SER A 27 -2.58 -3.74 15.78
CA SER A 27 -2.13 -3.31 17.10
C SER A 27 -3.16 -2.42 17.80
N LEU A 28 -3.81 -1.52 17.06
CA LEU A 28 -4.86 -0.65 17.61
C LEU A 28 -6.11 -1.43 17.98
N ARG A 29 -6.50 -2.42 17.18
CA ARG A 29 -7.61 -3.35 17.46
C ARG A 29 -7.42 -4.01 18.83
N TRP A 30 -6.28 -4.65 19.04
CA TRP A 30 -6.00 -5.35 20.30
C TRP A 30 -5.83 -4.39 21.47
N ALA A 31 -5.17 -3.25 21.29
CA ALA A 31 -5.01 -2.25 22.34
C ALA A 31 -6.36 -1.75 22.87
N LEU A 32 -7.30 -1.43 21.98
CA LEU A 32 -8.63 -0.95 22.37
C LEU A 32 -9.47 -2.05 23.02
N ILE A 33 -9.41 -3.28 22.52
CA ILE A 33 -10.10 -4.42 23.15
C ILE A 33 -9.55 -4.67 24.56
N ASN A 34 -8.21 -4.63 24.73
CA ASN A 34 -7.56 -4.81 26.02
C ASN A 34 -7.85 -3.66 27.01
N GLN A 35 -8.16 -2.46 26.52
CA GLN A 35 -8.64 -1.33 27.33
C GLN A 35 -10.09 -1.50 27.79
N GLY A 36 -10.81 -2.52 27.32
CA GLY A 36 -12.18 -2.82 27.70
C GLY A 36 -13.25 -2.33 26.72
N TYR A 37 -12.86 -1.81 25.55
CA TYR A 37 -13.85 -1.46 24.52
C TYR A 37 -14.45 -2.71 23.89
N SER A 38 -15.73 -2.64 23.51
CA SER A 38 -16.40 -3.73 22.82
C SER A 38 -15.72 -4.00 21.48
N LYS A 39 -15.36 -5.26 21.24
CA LYS A 39 -14.80 -5.71 19.94
C LYS A 39 -15.66 -5.22 18.77
N ILE A 40 -16.99 -5.30 18.88
CA ILE A 40 -17.90 -4.90 17.81
C ILE A 40 -17.79 -3.40 17.51
N GLU A 41 -17.64 -2.56 18.53
CA GLU A 41 -17.50 -1.10 18.36
C GLU A 41 -16.15 -0.75 17.74
N VAL A 42 -15.07 -1.41 18.18
CA VAL A 42 -13.73 -1.25 17.64
C VAL A 42 -13.68 -1.63 16.16
N GLU A 43 -14.24 -2.78 15.78
CA GLU A 43 -14.32 -3.19 14.36
C GLU A 43 -15.12 -2.20 13.51
N LYS A 44 -16.26 -1.73 14.02
CA LYS A 44 -17.07 -0.71 13.33
C LYS A 44 -16.27 0.58 13.13
N ALA A 45 -15.59 1.07 14.17
CA ALA A 45 -14.79 2.27 14.10
C ALA A 45 -13.65 2.15 13.08
N LEU A 46 -12.92 1.02 13.08
CA LEU A 46 -11.87 0.72 12.09
C LEU A 46 -12.43 0.76 10.66
N LYS A 47 -13.58 0.12 10.43
CA LYS A 47 -14.23 0.10 9.11
C LYS A 47 -14.62 1.51 8.65
N PHE A 48 -15.18 2.35 9.53
CA PHE A 48 -15.51 3.72 9.19
C PHE A 48 -14.27 4.56 8.87
N VAL A 49 -13.19 4.41 9.64
CA VAL A 49 -11.93 5.12 9.37
C VAL A 49 -11.34 4.70 8.03
N ASP A 50 -11.37 3.40 7.70
CA ASP A 50 -10.90 2.89 6.40
C ASP A 50 -11.67 3.52 5.24
N MET A 51 -13.01 3.61 5.34
CA MET A 51 -13.83 4.26 4.31
C MET A 51 -13.48 5.74 4.15
N GLU A 52 -13.44 6.50 5.25
CA GLU A 52 -13.11 7.93 5.20
C GLU A 52 -11.71 8.19 4.64
N MET A 53 -10.73 7.35 5.01
CA MET A 53 -9.37 7.50 4.52
C MET A 53 -9.28 7.17 3.04
N ALA A 54 -9.99 6.14 2.58
CA ALA A 54 -10.08 5.79 1.17
C ALA A 54 -10.75 6.91 0.34
N GLU A 55 -11.83 7.52 0.85
CA GLU A 55 -12.48 8.67 0.22
C GLU A 55 -11.55 9.89 0.12
N SER A 56 -10.68 10.10 1.12
CA SER A 56 -9.71 11.19 1.13
C SER A 56 -8.42 10.91 0.37
N ALA A 57 -8.19 9.68 -0.08
CA ALA A 57 -6.93 9.28 -0.68
C ALA A 57 -6.74 9.96 -2.05
N PRO A 58 -5.57 10.56 -2.32
CA PRO A 58 -5.30 11.17 -3.61
C PRO A 58 -5.19 10.09 -4.70
N ILE A 59 -5.81 10.34 -5.85
CA ILE A 59 -5.67 9.48 -7.04
C ILE A 59 -4.24 9.64 -7.57
N LEU A 60 -3.40 8.62 -7.41
CA LEU A 60 -2.03 8.61 -7.92
C LEU A 60 -2.03 8.42 -9.44
N LYS A 61 -2.14 9.52 -10.19
CA LYS A 61 -1.95 9.52 -11.65
C LYS A 61 -0.47 9.44 -11.97
N THR A 62 0.10 8.25 -11.90
CA THR A 62 1.48 8.01 -12.39
C THR A 62 1.42 7.48 -13.81
N ARG A 63 2.23 8.05 -14.70
CA ARG A 63 2.47 7.46 -16.02
C ARG A 63 3.44 6.29 -15.82
N PRO A 64 3.15 5.08 -16.33
CA PRO A 64 4.14 4.01 -16.28
C PRO A 64 5.34 4.41 -17.15
N GLU A 65 6.52 4.51 -16.55
CA GLU A 65 7.78 4.67 -17.26
C GLU A 65 8.26 3.29 -17.72
N ILE A 66 8.07 2.98 -19.01
CA ILE A 66 8.59 1.73 -19.60
C ILE A 66 10.06 1.97 -19.96
N LYS A 67 10.97 1.31 -19.23
CA LYS A 67 12.40 1.29 -19.57
C LYS A 67 12.67 0.15 -20.55
N TYR A 68 13.25 0.46 -21.71
CA TYR A 68 13.71 -0.53 -22.68
C TYR A 68 15.23 -0.59 -22.62
N GLU A 69 15.79 -1.78 -22.37
CA GLU A 69 17.23 -2.03 -22.51
C GLU A 69 17.46 -2.69 -23.87
N LEU A 70 18.23 -2.03 -24.73
CA LEU A 70 18.66 -2.57 -26.01
C LEU A 70 19.78 -3.57 -25.75
N ILE A 71 19.46 -4.87 -25.77
CA ILE A 71 20.44 -5.94 -25.67
C ILE A 71 21.03 -6.12 -27.07
N GLU A 72 22.25 -5.65 -27.32
CA GLU A 72 22.94 -5.93 -28.58
C GLU A 72 23.24 -7.44 -28.68
N PRO A 73 22.77 -8.13 -29.74
CA PRO A 73 23.15 -9.51 -29.95
C PRO A 73 24.65 -9.57 -30.25
N LYS A 74 25.44 -10.18 -29.35
CA LYS A 74 26.82 -10.58 -29.64
C LYS A 74 26.80 -11.60 -30.77
N VAL A 75 26.93 -11.13 -32.02
CA VAL A 75 27.12 -11.99 -33.18
C VAL A 75 28.53 -12.56 -33.12
N GLU A 76 28.68 -13.76 -32.56
CA GLU A 76 29.91 -14.54 -32.66
C GLU A 76 30.11 -14.96 -34.12
N LYS A 77 31.00 -14.26 -34.83
CA LYS A 77 31.39 -14.60 -36.20
C LYS A 77 32.15 -15.92 -36.21
N LYS A 78 31.46 -17.04 -36.45
CA LYS A 78 32.12 -18.33 -36.71
C LYS A 78 32.90 -18.25 -38.02
N LYS A 79 34.23 -18.33 -37.93
CA LYS A 79 35.15 -18.39 -39.08
C LYS A 79 34.94 -19.68 -39.86
N GLY A 80 34.58 -19.55 -41.14
CA GLY A 80 35.18 -20.38 -42.19
C GLY A 80 34.40 -21.62 -42.67
N PHE A 81 33.32 -21.43 -43.42
CA PHE A 81 32.83 -22.41 -44.39
C PHE A 81 33.41 -22.20 -45.80
N LEU A 82 34.12 -21.10 -46.04
CA LEU A 82 34.64 -20.67 -47.34
C LEU A 82 36.05 -21.21 -47.66
N LYS A 83 36.39 -22.42 -47.19
CA LYS A 83 37.68 -23.09 -47.48
C LYS A 83 37.54 -24.39 -48.30
N PHE A 84 36.33 -24.78 -48.70
CA PHE A 84 36.06 -26.08 -49.33
C PHE A 84 35.70 -26.03 -50.82
N PHE A 85 35.65 -24.86 -51.47
CA PHE A 85 35.31 -24.73 -52.89
C PHE A 85 36.41 -24.04 -53.72
N GLY A 86 37.65 -24.51 -53.56
CA GLY A 86 38.75 -24.17 -54.47
C GLY A 86 39.42 -25.46 -54.96
N LYS A 87 38.94 -25.99 -56.08
CA LYS A 87 39.61 -27.01 -56.87
C LYS A 87 39.90 -26.43 -58.25
#